data_AF-A0A9E1P035-F1
#
_entry.id   AF-A0A9E1P035-F1
#
_cell.length_a   1.000
_cell.length_b   1.000
_cell.length_c   1.000
_cell.angle_alpha   90.00
_cell.angle_beta   90.00
_cell.angle_gamma   90.00
#
_symmetry.space_group_name_H-M   'P 1'
#
loop_
_entity.id
_entity.type
_entity.pdbx_description
1 polymer ?
#
loop_
_entity_poly.entity_id
_entity_poly.type
_entity_poly.pdbx_seq_one_letter_code
_entity_poly.pdbx_strand_id
1 'polypeptide(L)'
;ASGREVHLADLPPELGNETSRTLLDSNTTDWREHLQKWACNELAMGKDKILEQATPSFERVMIEAALQHTQGGKREAAELLGWGRNTLTRKMKELGM
;
A
#
# COMPACT_ATOMS: atom_id res chain seq x y z
N ALA A 1 47.33 -0.20 -16.08
CA ALA A 1 46.07 -0.94 -15.88
C ALA A 1 44.94 0.02 -16.20
N SER A 2 44.17 -0.21 -17.28
CA SER A 2 43.08 0.69 -17.67
C SER A 2 41.76 0.02 -17.28
N GLY A 3 41.11 0.59 -16.26
CA GLY A 3 39.78 0.18 -15.82
C GLY A 3 38.76 0.65 -16.85
N ARG A 4 38.05 -0.31 -17.44
CA ARG A 4 36.98 -0.04 -18.39
C ARG A 4 35.77 0.46 -17.60
N GLU A 5 35.53 1.77 -17.62
CA GLU A 5 34.32 2.38 -17.08
C GLU A 5 33.12 1.86 -17.90
N VAL A 6 32.18 1.20 -17.24
CA VAL A 6 30.97 0.65 -17.85
C VAL A 6 29.86 1.69 -17.67
N HIS A 7 29.33 2.22 -18.78
CA HIS A 7 28.21 3.15 -18.75
C HIS A 7 26.88 2.39 -18.68
N LEU A 8 25.83 2.99 -18.12
CA LEU A 8 24.49 2.36 -17.99
C LEU A 8 23.92 1.87 -19.35
N ALA A 9 24.38 2.44 -20.46
CA ALA A 9 24.01 2.06 -21.83
C ALA A 9 24.74 0.82 -22.36
N ASP A 10 25.80 0.34 -21.69
CA ASP A 10 26.53 -0.88 -22.05
C ASP A 10 25.88 -2.15 -21.49
N LEU A 11 24.86 -2.01 -20.62
CA LEU A 11 24.12 -3.17 -20.13
C LEU A 11 23.17 -3.69 -21.23
N PRO A 12 23.22 -4.99 -21.55
CA PRO A 12 22.28 -5.58 -22.48
C PRO A 12 20.84 -5.33 -22.01
N PRO A 13 19.91 -5.00 -22.93
CA PRO A 13 18.53 -4.63 -22.60
C PRO A 13 17.76 -5.74 -21.86
N GLU A 14 18.22 -6.99 -21.97
CA GLU A 14 17.70 -8.17 -21.28
C GLU A 14 17.76 -8.02 -19.74
N LEU A 15 18.88 -7.51 -19.18
CA LEU A 15 19.08 -7.38 -17.72
C LEU A 15 18.27 -6.23 -17.11
N GLY A 16 18.10 -5.14 -17.86
CA GLY A 16 17.33 -3.97 -17.42
C GLY A 16 15.83 -4.28 -17.29
N ASN A 17 15.30 -5.09 -18.21
CA ASN A 17 13.89 -5.44 -18.24
C ASN A 17 13.49 -6.48 -17.18
N GLU A 18 14.37 -7.45 -16.89
CA GLU A 18 14.17 -8.42 -15.80
C GLU A 18 14.25 -7.77 -14.42
N THR A 19 15.19 -6.84 -14.21
CA THR A 19 15.29 -6.10 -12.94
C THR A 19 14.05 -5.22 -12.73
N SER A 20 13.58 -4.57 -13.79
CA SER A 20 12.39 -3.71 -13.75
C SER A 20 11.11 -4.50 -13.51
N ARG A 21 10.92 -5.67 -14.17
CA ARG A 21 9.80 -6.58 -13.90
C ARG A 21 9.84 -7.15 -12.49
N THR A 22 11.02 -7.58 -12.03
CA THR A 22 11.18 -8.12 -10.67
C THR A 22 10.82 -7.08 -9.62
N LEU A 23 11.23 -5.82 -9.77
CA LEU A 23 10.87 -4.73 -8.84
C LEU A 23 9.38 -4.37 -8.86
N LEU A 24 8.73 -4.47 -10.02
CA LEU A 24 7.28 -4.22 -10.17
C LEU A 24 6.44 -5.38 -9.57
N ASP A 25 6.86 -6.63 -9.76
CA ASP A 25 6.17 -7.83 -9.25
C ASP A 25 6.42 -8.07 -7.75
N SER A 26 7.59 -7.67 -7.23
CA SER A 26 7.90 -7.79 -5.80
C SER A 26 6.99 -6.90 -4.93
N ASN A 27 6.53 -5.77 -5.47
CA ASN A 27 5.80 -4.76 -4.67
C ASN A 27 4.31 -5.11 -4.44
N THR A 28 3.73 -5.98 -5.27
CA THR A 28 2.31 -6.39 -5.13
C THR A 28 2.09 -7.60 -4.21
N THR A 29 3.12 -8.40 -3.99
CA THR A 29 3.08 -9.55 -3.07
C THR A 29 3.36 -9.14 -1.61
N ASP A 30 3.88 -7.94 -1.40
CA ASP A 30 4.56 -7.57 -0.16
C ASP A 30 3.64 -7.14 1.01
N TRP A 31 2.55 -6.43 0.75
CA TRP A 31 1.74 -5.84 1.83
C TRP A 31 0.99 -6.89 2.68
N ARG A 32 0.58 -8.00 2.06
CA ARG A 32 -0.12 -9.10 2.75
C ARG A 32 0.84 -9.85 3.67
N GLU A 33 2.08 -10.07 3.23
CA GLU A 33 3.12 -10.68 4.05
C GLU A 33 3.50 -9.79 5.23
N HIS A 34 3.62 -8.48 5.01
CA HIS A 34 3.85 -7.51 6.09
C HIS A 34 2.70 -7.50 7.11
N LEU A 35 1.44 -7.52 6.64
CA LEU A 35 0.28 -7.61 7.53
C LEU A 35 0.25 -8.93 8.30
N GLN A 36 0.62 -10.05 7.67
CA GLN A 36 0.73 -11.35 8.33
C GLN A 36 1.80 -11.33 9.42
N LYS A 37 3.01 -10.82 9.12
CA LYS A 37 4.10 -10.68 10.10
C LYS A 37 3.67 -9.82 11.29
N TRP A 38 2.99 -8.70 11.03
CA TRP A 38 2.43 -7.86 12.07
C TRP A 38 1.41 -8.62 12.94
N ALA A 39 0.45 -9.30 12.33
CA ALA A 39 -0.58 -10.04 13.06
C ALA A 39 0.03 -11.15 13.93
N CYS A 40 0.99 -11.91 13.39
CA CYS A 40 1.72 -12.94 14.15
C CYS A 40 2.46 -12.33 15.34
N ASN A 41 3.12 -11.18 15.17
CA ASN A 41 3.82 -10.50 16.26
C ASN A 41 2.87 -10.03 17.37
N GLU A 42 1.76 -9.38 17.01
CA GLU A 42 0.78 -8.89 17.99
C GLU A 42 0.16 -10.05 18.80
N LEU A 43 -0.16 -11.16 18.13
CA LEU A 43 -0.66 -12.38 18.79
C LEU A 43 0.41 -13.04 19.67
N ALA A 44 1.67 -13.08 19.23
CA ALA A 44 2.78 -13.60 20.03
C ALA A 44 3.05 -12.75 21.29
N MET A 45 2.75 -11.45 21.24
CA MET A 45 2.77 -10.54 22.39
C MET A 45 1.57 -10.72 23.34
N GLY A 46 0.65 -11.64 23.03
CA GLY A 46 -0.54 -11.90 23.84
C GLY A 46 -1.65 -10.86 23.70
N LYS A 47 -1.59 -10.00 22.67
CA LYS A 47 -2.68 -9.06 22.39
C LYS A 47 -3.90 -9.80 21.84
N ASP A 48 -5.07 -9.34 22.23
CA ASP A 48 -6.35 -9.82 21.70
C ASP A 48 -7.02 -8.75 20.83
N LYS A 49 -8.10 -9.15 20.14
CA LYS A 49 -8.96 -8.25 19.35
C LYS A 49 -8.21 -7.31 18.40
N ILE A 50 -7.10 -7.78 17.82
CA ILE A 50 -6.20 -6.97 16.99
C ILE A 50 -6.89 -6.32 15.77
N LEU A 51 -8.05 -6.85 15.35
CA LEU A 51 -8.89 -6.25 14.31
C LEU A 51 -9.48 -4.88 14.71
N GLU A 52 -9.70 -4.63 15.99
CA GLU A 52 -10.15 -3.32 16.51
C GLU A 52 -9.09 -2.24 16.27
N GLN A 53 -7.81 -2.62 16.15
CA GLN A 53 -6.72 -1.73 15.77
C GLN A 53 -6.47 -1.74 14.26
N ALA A 54 -6.40 -2.92 13.64
CA ALA A 54 -6.03 -3.06 12.23
C ALA A 54 -7.07 -2.43 11.29
N THR A 55 -8.36 -2.64 11.56
CA THR A 55 -9.42 -2.21 10.66
C THR A 55 -9.48 -0.69 10.55
N PRO A 56 -9.50 0.09 11.66
CA PRO A 56 -9.46 1.55 11.57
C PRO A 56 -8.20 2.09 10.88
N SER A 57 -7.04 1.49 11.15
CA SER A 57 -5.78 1.88 10.50
C SER A 57 -5.82 1.63 8.99
N PHE A 58 -6.30 0.47 8.57
CA PHE A 58 -6.47 0.14 7.15
C PHE A 58 -7.46 1.08 6.48
N GLU A 59 -8.65 1.27 7.07
CA GLU A 59 -9.68 2.16 6.53
C GLU A 59 -9.16 3.59 6.37
N ARG A 60 -8.43 4.12 7.36
CA ARG A 60 -7.80 5.46 7.28
C ARG A 60 -6.88 5.58 6.07
N VAL A 61 -5.94 4.64 5.91
CA VAL A 61 -4.97 4.65 4.80
C VAL A 61 -5.69 4.59 3.45
N MET A 62 -6.71 3.74 3.32
CA MET A 62 -7.48 3.62 2.08
C MET A 62 -8.27 4.89 1.77
N ILE A 63 -8.88 5.51 2.78
CA ILE A 63 -9.61 6.78 2.63
C ILE A 63 -8.67 7.90 2.19
N GLU A 64 -7.51 8.03 2.84
CA GLU A 64 -6.50 9.04 2.50
C GLU A 64 -6.01 8.86 1.06
N ALA A 65 -5.64 7.62 0.68
CA ALA A 65 -5.20 7.32 -0.68
C ALA A 65 -6.27 7.67 -1.72
N ALA A 66 -7.53 7.31 -1.46
CA ALA A 66 -8.65 7.63 -2.35
C ALA A 66 -8.87 9.15 -2.45
N LEU A 67 -8.88 9.88 -1.33
CA LEU A 67 -9.04 11.33 -1.32
C LEU A 67 -7.89 12.05 -2.02
N GLN A 68 -6.64 11.59 -1.84
CA GLN A 68 -5.49 12.13 -2.55
C GLN A 68 -5.61 11.91 -4.07
N HIS A 69 -6.04 10.71 -4.48
CA HIS A 69 -6.23 10.38 -5.88
C HIS A 69 -7.33 11.23 -6.53
N THR A 70 -8.38 11.59 -5.78
CA THR A 70 -9.50 12.42 -6.26
C THR A 70 -9.38 13.90 -5.92
N GLN A 71 -8.22 14.35 -5.45
CA GLN A 71 -7.97 15.75 -5.05
C GLN A 71 -9.00 16.30 -4.04
N GLY A 72 -9.46 15.45 -3.11
CA GLY A 72 -10.44 15.79 -2.08
C GLY A 72 -11.90 15.53 -2.48
N GLY A 73 -12.15 15.00 -3.67
CA GLY A 73 -13.49 14.61 -4.14
C GLY A 73 -14.05 13.43 -3.35
N LYS A 74 -14.92 13.70 -2.37
CA LYS A 74 -15.50 12.68 -1.48
C LYS A 74 -16.41 11.69 -2.21
N ARG A 75 -17.11 12.11 -3.26
CA ARG A 75 -18.02 11.22 -3.99
C ARG A 75 -17.21 10.23 -4.83
N GLU A 76 -16.23 10.74 -5.55
CA GLU A 76 -15.32 10.00 -6.40
C GLU A 76 -14.45 9.06 -5.55
N ALA A 77 -13.97 9.52 -4.40
CA ALA A 77 -13.21 8.67 -3.48
C ALA A 77 -14.06 7.51 -2.94
N ALA A 78 -15.33 7.76 -2.64
CA ALA A 78 -16.25 6.71 -2.22
C ALA A 78 -16.48 5.69 -3.34
N GLU A 79 -16.68 6.16 -4.58
CA GLU A 79 -16.82 5.32 -5.77
C GLU A 79 -15.58 4.43 -5.98
N LEU A 80 -14.37 4.96 -5.85
CA LEU A 80 -13.11 4.18 -5.94
C LEU A 80 -12.99 3.10 -4.86
N LEU A 81 -13.48 3.37 -3.65
CA LEU A 81 -13.49 2.41 -2.54
C LEU A 81 -14.66 1.43 -2.59
N GLY A 82 -15.57 1.56 -3.57
CA GLY A 82 -16.80 0.77 -3.64
C GLY A 82 -17.81 1.09 -2.53
N TRP A 83 -17.71 2.26 -1.92
CA TRP A 83 -18.59 2.74 -0.86
C TRP A 83 -19.56 3.80 -1.40
N GLY A 84 -20.73 3.89 -0.77
CA GLY A 84 -21.58 5.07 -0.94
C GLY A 84 -20.96 6.30 -0.27
N ARG A 85 -21.21 7.51 -0.81
CA ARG A 85 -20.75 8.79 -0.22
C ARG A 85 -21.06 8.91 1.28
N ASN A 86 -22.24 8.45 1.70
CA ASN A 86 -22.66 8.51 3.10
C ASN A 86 -21.85 7.56 3.98
N THR A 87 -21.50 6.38 3.47
CA THR A 87 -20.63 5.41 4.15
C THR A 87 -19.24 6.01 4.34
N LEU A 88 -18.66 6.59 3.29
CA LEU A 88 -17.36 7.27 3.41
C LEU A 88 -17.41 8.38 4.46
N THR A 89 -18.46 9.21 4.44
CA THR A 89 -18.61 10.31 5.41
C THR A 89 -18.73 9.80 6.84
N ARG A 90 -19.48 8.72 7.07
CA ARG A 90 -19.58 8.08 8.39
C ARG A 90 -18.23 7.53 8.84
N LYS A 91 -17.52 6.82 7.95
CA LYS A 91 -16.20 6.26 8.23
C LYS A 91 -15.17 7.34 8.58
N MET A 92 -15.12 8.44 7.83
CA MET A 92 -14.26 9.58 8.17
C MET A 92 -14.54 10.11 9.58
N LYS A 93 -15.83 10.27 9.95
CA LYS A 93 -16.19 10.72 11.31
C LYS A 93 -15.81 9.72 12.39
N GLU A 94 -16.04 8.42 12.18
CA GLU A 94 -15.65 7.36 13.11
C GLU A 94 -14.14 7.31 13.34
N LEU A 95 -13.37 7.66 12.31
CA LEU A 95 -11.92 7.74 12.33
C LEU A 95 -11.39 9.13 12.74
N GLY A 96 -12.25 10.11 13.04
CA GLY A 96 -11.82 11.46 13.44
C GLY A 96 -11.06 12.23 12.35
N MET A 97 -11.46 12.07 11.09
CA MET A 97 -10.88 12.72 9.90
C MET A 97 -11.77 13.85 9.36
#